data_AF-A0A8S9MSI6-F1
#
_entry.id   AF-A0A8S9MSI6-F1
#
_cell.length_a   1.000
_cell.length_b   1.000
_cell.length_c   1.000
_cell.angle_alpha   90.00
_cell.angle_beta   90.00
_cell.angle_gamma   90.00
#
_symmetry.space_group_name_H-M   'P 1'
#
loop_
_entity.id
_entity.type
_entity.pdbx_description
1 polymer ?
#
loop_
_entity_poly.entity_id
_entity_poly.type
_entity_poly.pdbx_seq_one_letter_code
_entity_poly.pdbx_strand_id
1 'polypeptide(L)'
;SEAAELPAERKERRTWTVTEDIVLISSWLNTSKDPVVGNEQKSATFWTRVAAYFSASPKLTGCENRDGNQCKQRWHKLNEAVCKFSGAYEAATREKTSGMNDNEVLKLAHEIYFNNQQKKFSLEHAWNELRNDQKWCELATSKTESSSKKRKLTDDSHSGARSQVNECDAGVEGTSRPPWC
;
A
#
# COMPACT_ATOMS: atom_id res chain seq x y z
N SER A 1 23.26 49.90 21.82
CA SER A 1 23.36 48.47 22.14
C SER A 1 22.66 47.72 21.05
N GLU A 2 23.42 47.12 20.14
CA GLU A 2 22.90 46.39 18.99
C GLU A 2 22.88 44.91 19.36
N ALA A 3 21.68 44.34 19.49
CA ALA A 3 21.50 42.91 19.72
C ALA A 3 21.56 42.21 18.36
N ALA A 4 22.65 41.48 18.11
CA ALA A 4 22.77 40.63 16.94
C ALA A 4 21.75 39.48 17.04
N GLU A 5 20.72 39.50 16.21
CA GLU A 5 19.88 38.33 15.95
C GLU A 5 20.73 37.28 15.23
N LEU A 6 20.97 36.14 15.89
CA LEU A 6 21.60 34.99 15.26
C LEU A 6 20.60 34.36 14.27
N PRO A 7 21.03 34.02 13.03
CA PRO A 7 20.15 33.41 12.04
C PRO A 7 19.72 32.01 12.51
N ALA A 8 18.42 31.73 12.40
CA ALA A 8 17.84 30.42 12.72
C ALA A 8 18.54 29.31 11.91
N GLU A 9 19.21 28.38 12.61
CA GLU A 9 19.79 27.19 11.99
C GLU A 9 18.70 26.42 11.25
N ARG A 10 18.80 26.38 9.92
CA ARG A 10 17.95 25.55 9.07
C ARG A 10 18.30 24.10 9.35
N LYS A 11 17.58 23.47 10.29
CA LYS A 11 17.69 22.05 10.62
C LYS A 11 17.72 21.24 9.31
N GLU A 12 18.84 20.58 9.02
CA GLU A 12 19.00 19.82 7.80
C GLU A 12 17.86 18.81 7.65
N ARG A 13 17.33 18.66 6.42
CA ARG A 13 16.28 17.67 6.17
C ARG A 13 16.87 16.28 6.37
N ARG A 14 16.58 15.67 7.52
CA ARG A 14 17.05 14.32 7.87
C ARG A 14 16.59 13.29 6.83
N THR A 15 17.56 12.73 6.11
CA THR A 15 17.35 11.67 5.12
C THR A 15 16.98 10.35 5.82
N TRP A 16 16.23 9.49 5.15
CA TRP A 16 15.92 8.14 5.63
C TRP A 16 17.00 7.16 5.19
N THR A 17 17.52 6.39 6.11
CA THR A 17 18.51 5.34 5.86
C THR A 17 17.86 4.00 5.53
N VAL A 18 18.64 3.08 4.96
CA VAL A 18 18.20 1.69 4.70
C VAL A 18 17.75 1.01 6.00
N THR A 19 18.49 1.19 7.10
CA THR A 19 18.13 0.65 8.41
C THR A 19 16.81 1.22 8.93
N GLU A 20 16.60 2.53 8.81
CA GLU A 20 15.32 3.14 9.20
C GLU A 20 14.16 2.60 8.34
N ASP A 21 14.34 2.40 7.04
CA ASP A 21 13.31 1.80 6.19
C ASP A 21 12.96 0.36 6.62
N ILE A 22 13.98 -0.47 6.88
CA ILE A 22 13.77 -1.85 7.35
C ILE A 22 12.99 -1.85 8.66
N VAL A 23 13.40 -1.03 9.63
CA VAL A 23 12.71 -0.93 10.92
C VAL A 23 11.29 -0.40 10.76
N LEU A 24 11.07 0.57 9.88
CA LEU A 24 9.73 1.08 9.57
C LEU A 24 8.83 0.00 8.96
N ILE A 25 9.36 -0.80 8.02
CA ILE A 25 8.64 -1.92 7.43
C ILE A 25 8.27 -2.94 8.50
N SER A 26 9.23 -3.37 9.32
CA SER A 26 8.97 -4.32 10.41
C SER A 26 7.94 -3.79 11.40
N SER A 27 8.02 -2.50 11.77
CA SER A 27 7.09 -1.86 12.69
C SER A 27 5.67 -1.79 12.13
N TRP A 28 5.54 -1.44 10.85
CA TRP A 28 4.25 -1.43 10.15
C TRP A 28 3.66 -2.83 10.04
N LEU A 29 4.47 -3.84 9.63
CA LEU A 29 4.03 -5.22 9.52
C LEU A 29 3.56 -5.78 10.86
N ASN A 30 4.32 -5.54 11.94
CA ASN A 30 3.94 -5.95 13.29
C ASN A 30 2.61 -5.32 13.72
N THR A 31 2.47 -3.99 13.56
CA THR A 31 1.25 -3.27 13.93
C THR A 31 0.06 -3.71 13.08
N SER A 32 0.27 -3.96 11.78
CA SER A 32 -0.81 -4.36 10.88
C SER A 32 -1.39 -5.73 11.24
N LYS A 33 -0.57 -6.65 11.77
CA LYS A 33 -0.96 -8.03 12.11
C LYS A 33 -1.57 -8.16 13.51
N ASP A 34 -1.46 -7.12 14.34
CA ASP A 34 -2.01 -7.11 15.69
C ASP A 34 -3.55 -7.09 15.66
N PRO A 35 -4.24 -8.12 16.19
CA PRO A 35 -5.70 -8.19 16.20
C PRO A 35 -6.34 -7.06 17.02
N VAL A 36 -5.63 -6.49 18.00
CA VAL A 36 -6.10 -5.36 18.81
C VAL A 36 -6.28 -4.11 17.95
N VAL A 37 -5.45 -3.94 16.92
CA VAL A 37 -5.51 -2.79 15.99
C VAL A 37 -6.71 -2.88 15.05
N GLY A 38 -7.22 -4.08 14.78
CA GLY A 38 -8.44 -4.27 13.96
C GLY A 38 -9.68 -3.58 14.53
N ASN A 39 -9.68 -3.28 15.84
CA ASN A 39 -10.75 -2.60 16.55
C ASN A 39 -10.49 -1.09 16.74
N GLU A 40 -9.30 -0.58 16.39
CA GLU A 40 -8.93 0.83 16.52
C GLU A 40 -9.05 1.56 15.17
N GLN A 41 -10.25 2.02 14.85
CA GLN A 41 -10.59 2.73 13.60
C GLN A 41 -9.82 4.06 13.37
N LYS A 42 -8.96 4.51 14.28
CA LYS A 42 -8.29 5.82 14.16
C LYS A 42 -6.91 5.65 13.52
N SER A 43 -6.78 6.09 12.26
CA SER A 43 -5.49 6.14 11.55
C SER A 43 -4.37 6.78 12.40
N ALA A 44 -4.68 7.75 13.25
CA ALA A 44 -3.70 8.37 14.15
C ALA A 44 -3.12 7.38 15.18
N THR A 45 -3.93 6.55 15.83
CA THR A 45 -3.45 5.58 16.84
C THR A 45 -2.59 4.50 16.19
N PHE A 46 -2.94 4.06 14.99
CA PHE A 46 -2.12 3.15 14.18
C PHE A 46 -0.70 3.70 14.01
N TRP A 47 -0.55 4.94 13.54
CA TRP A 47 0.76 5.53 13.29
C TRP A 47 1.53 5.86 14.58
N THR A 48 0.82 6.17 15.67
CA THR A 48 1.45 6.27 17.01
C THR A 48 2.06 4.95 17.44
N ARG A 49 1.36 3.82 17.26
CA ARG A 49 1.89 2.48 17.57
C ARG A 49 3.09 2.12 16.69
N VAL A 50 3.01 2.40 15.38
CA VAL A 50 4.14 2.20 14.46
C VAL A 50 5.37 2.99 14.91
N ALA A 51 5.20 4.26 15.30
CA ALA A 51 6.31 5.08 15.80
C ALA A 51 6.88 4.58 17.14
N ALA A 52 6.03 4.03 18.01
CA ALA A 52 6.47 3.41 19.26
C ALA A 52 7.35 2.17 18.99
N TYR A 53 6.91 1.26 18.12
CA TYR A 53 7.73 0.10 17.71
C TYR A 53 9.02 0.50 17.00
N PHE A 54 8.96 1.52 16.14
CA PHE A 54 10.13 2.06 15.45
C PHE A 54 11.17 2.57 16.45
N SER A 55 10.74 3.39 17.42
CA SER A 55 11.62 3.99 18.43
C SER A 55 12.15 2.97 19.44
N ALA A 56 11.41 1.88 19.68
CA ALA A 56 11.84 0.79 20.54
C ALA A 56 12.88 -0.13 19.89
N SER A 57 13.17 0.02 18.59
CA SER A 57 14.11 -0.84 17.89
C SER A 57 15.55 -0.65 18.36
N PRO A 58 16.25 -1.71 18.82
CA PRO A 58 17.67 -1.63 19.18
C PRO A 58 18.56 -1.21 18.00
N LYS A 59 18.09 -1.40 16.76
CA LYS A 59 18.82 -1.01 15.55
C LYS A 59 18.90 0.51 15.37
N LEU A 60 18.10 1.28 16.11
CA LEU A 60 18.05 2.73 16.06
C LEU A 60 18.49 3.39 17.38
N THR A 61 19.16 2.64 18.27
CA THR A 61 19.68 3.19 19.52
C THR A 61 20.63 4.37 19.24
N GLY A 62 20.37 5.51 19.89
CA GLY A 62 21.14 6.75 19.70
C GLY A 62 20.73 7.57 18.48
N CYS A 63 19.79 7.10 17.65
CA CYS A 63 19.20 7.89 16.59
C CYS A 63 18.06 8.78 17.13
N GLU A 64 17.87 9.97 16.57
CA GLU A 64 16.68 10.78 16.88
C GLU A 64 15.39 10.00 16.54
N ASN A 65 14.38 10.11 17.40
CA ASN A 65 13.08 9.48 17.16
C ASN A 65 12.35 10.09 15.96
N ARG A 66 11.50 9.28 15.32
CA ARG A 66 10.57 9.74 14.27
C ARG A 66 9.15 9.67 14.80
N ASP A 67 8.37 10.71 14.57
CA ASP A 67 6.95 10.71 14.96
C ASP A 67 6.08 9.89 13.99
N GLY A 68 4.84 9.60 14.40
CA GLY A 68 3.90 8.81 13.59
C GLY A 68 3.60 9.41 12.23
N ASN A 69 3.58 10.74 12.10
CA ASN A 69 3.34 11.41 10.82
C ASN A 69 4.54 11.29 9.87
N GLN A 70 5.76 11.38 10.40
CA GLN A 70 6.99 11.12 9.64
C GLN A 70 7.04 9.68 9.13
N CYS A 71 6.74 8.71 10.00
CA CYS A 71 6.63 7.29 9.64
C CYS A 71 5.56 7.06 8.56
N LYS A 72 4.38 7.67 8.70
CA LYS A 72 3.29 7.61 7.73
C LYS A 72 3.72 8.11 6.35
N GLN A 73 4.30 9.31 6.29
CA GLN A 73 4.72 9.91 5.03
C GLN A 73 5.80 9.09 4.34
N ARG A 74 6.77 8.57 5.11
CA ARG A 74 7.82 7.70 4.56
C ARG A 74 7.23 6.39 4.05
N TRP A 75 6.38 5.74 4.83
CA TRP A 75 5.73 4.50 4.45
C TRP A 75 4.95 4.64 3.15
N HIS A 76 4.16 5.70 2.99
CA HIS A 76 3.39 5.88 1.75
C HIS A 76 4.28 5.99 0.51
N LYS A 77 5.37 6.76 0.59
CA LYS A 77 6.35 6.88 -0.52
C LYS A 77 7.03 5.55 -0.82
N LEU A 78 7.46 4.84 0.22
CA LEU A 78 8.10 3.54 0.11
C LEU A 78 7.14 2.53 -0.53
N ASN A 79 5.94 2.41 0.02
CA ASN A 79 4.91 1.48 -0.47
C ASN A 79 4.51 1.78 -1.92
N GLU A 80 4.36 3.05 -2.30
CA GLU A 80 4.06 3.41 -3.69
C GLU A 80 5.15 2.93 -4.65
N ALA A 81 6.42 3.21 -4.32
CA ALA A 81 7.55 2.79 -5.14
C ALA A 81 7.67 1.25 -5.22
N VAL A 82 7.49 0.56 -4.10
CA VAL A 82 7.51 -0.91 -4.03
C VAL A 82 6.36 -1.52 -4.84
N CYS A 83 5.13 -1.01 -4.73
CA CYS A 83 4.00 -1.51 -5.54
C CYS A 83 4.25 -1.35 -7.05
N LYS A 84 4.79 -0.20 -7.47
CA LYS A 84 5.16 0.04 -8.87
C LYS A 84 6.23 -0.93 -9.36
N PHE A 85 7.24 -1.19 -8.54
CA PHE A 85 8.29 -2.17 -8.85
C PHE A 85 7.75 -3.60 -8.88
N SER A 86 6.87 -3.98 -7.94
CA SER A 86 6.20 -5.29 -7.96
C SER A 86 5.41 -5.50 -9.26
N GLY A 87 4.69 -4.48 -9.75
CA GLY A 87 4.00 -4.58 -11.05
C GLY A 87 4.97 -4.74 -12.23
N ALA A 88 6.13 -4.07 -12.20
CA ALA A 88 7.18 -4.26 -13.20
C ALA A 88 7.80 -5.67 -13.13
N TYR A 89 8.01 -6.19 -11.93
CA TYR A 89 8.50 -7.54 -11.69
C TYR A 89 7.51 -8.62 -12.14
N GLU A 90 6.21 -8.40 -11.92
CA GLU A 90 5.15 -9.27 -12.42
C GLU A 90 5.11 -9.28 -13.97
N ALA A 91 5.24 -8.10 -14.60
CA ALA A 91 5.36 -8.01 -16.05
C ALA A 91 6.59 -8.74 -16.59
N ALA A 92 7.76 -8.56 -15.96
CA ALA A 92 8.98 -9.29 -16.30
C ALA A 92 8.81 -10.81 -16.13
N THR A 93 8.13 -11.24 -15.08
CA THR A 93 7.86 -12.65 -14.80
C THR A 93 6.92 -13.27 -15.85
N ARG A 94 5.94 -12.51 -16.36
CA ARG A 94 5.07 -12.94 -17.47
C ARG A 94 5.83 -13.09 -18.80
N GLU A 95 6.90 -12.33 -18.99
CA GLU A 95 7.79 -12.43 -20.16
C GLU A 95 8.87 -13.50 -20.00
N LYS A 96 8.94 -14.16 -18.84
CA LYS A 96 9.92 -15.22 -18.55
C LYS A 96 9.79 -16.37 -19.56
N THR A 97 10.86 -16.62 -20.31
CA THR A 97 10.97 -17.76 -21.23
C THR A 97 11.74 -18.92 -20.59
N SER A 98 11.59 -20.14 -21.14
CA SER A 98 12.33 -21.31 -20.65
C SER A 98 13.83 -21.11 -20.88
N GLY A 99 14.57 -20.87 -19.79
CA GLY A 99 16.00 -20.51 -19.81
C GLY A 99 16.35 -19.25 -19.04
N MET A 100 15.37 -18.36 -18.77
CA MET A 100 15.62 -17.16 -17.99
C MET A 100 15.78 -17.48 -16.50
N ASN A 101 16.91 -17.06 -15.91
CA ASN A 101 17.14 -17.15 -14.48
C ASN A 101 16.55 -15.95 -13.73
N ASP A 102 16.48 -16.04 -12.40
CA ASP A 102 15.82 -15.01 -11.58
C ASP A 102 16.56 -13.66 -11.60
N ASN A 103 17.88 -13.66 -11.82
CA ASN A 103 18.65 -12.41 -11.96
C ASN A 103 18.31 -11.69 -13.27
N GLU A 104 18.06 -12.45 -14.35
CA GLU A 104 17.63 -11.89 -15.63
C GLU A 104 16.21 -11.32 -15.54
N VAL A 105 15.30 -12.01 -14.85
CA VAL A 105 13.95 -11.48 -14.57
C VAL A 105 14.04 -10.20 -13.75
N LEU A 106 14.89 -10.16 -12.72
CA LEU A 106 15.07 -8.96 -11.90
C LEU A 106 15.64 -7.80 -12.73
N LYS A 107 16.62 -8.05 -13.60
CA LYS A 107 17.17 -7.04 -14.50
C LYS A 107 16.09 -6.49 -15.44
N LEU A 108 15.27 -7.35 -16.04
CA LEU A 108 14.14 -6.95 -16.88
C LEU A 108 13.11 -6.13 -16.09
N ALA A 109 12.83 -6.49 -14.83
CA ALA A 109 11.94 -5.71 -13.97
C ALA A 109 12.47 -4.27 -13.73
N HIS A 110 13.78 -4.11 -13.55
CA HIS A 110 14.40 -2.78 -13.45
C HIS A 110 14.28 -1.97 -14.75
N GLU A 111 14.45 -2.63 -15.90
CA GLU A 111 14.28 -2.00 -17.22
C GLU A 111 12.83 -1.55 -17.45
N ILE A 112 11.85 -2.42 -17.18
CA ILE A 112 10.42 -2.10 -17.26
C ILE A 112 10.07 -0.94 -16.30
N TYR A 113 10.57 -0.98 -15.06
CA TYR A 113 10.34 0.08 -14.09
C TYR A 113 10.92 1.42 -14.57
N PHE A 114 12.15 1.42 -15.08
CA PHE A 114 12.80 2.63 -15.57
C PHE A 114 12.05 3.24 -16.75
N ASN A 115 11.61 2.40 -17.71
CA ASN A 115 10.81 2.85 -18.85
C ASN A 115 9.50 3.51 -18.40
N ASN A 116 8.86 2.97 -17.36
CA ASN A 116 7.57 3.46 -16.88
C ASN A 116 7.67 4.67 -15.94
N GLN A 117 8.70 4.74 -15.09
CA GLN A 117 8.84 5.77 -14.05
C GLN A 117 9.89 6.84 -14.38
N GLN A 118 10.69 6.64 -15.42
CA GLN A 118 11.81 7.51 -15.82
C GLN A 118 12.80 7.77 -14.67
N LYS A 119 12.90 6.80 -13.75
CA LYS A 119 13.72 6.86 -12.54
C LYS A 119 14.19 5.47 -12.18
N LYS A 120 15.44 5.35 -11.70
CA LYS A 120 15.95 4.08 -11.16
C LYS A 120 15.24 3.75 -9.83
N PHE A 121 14.83 2.50 -9.70
CA PHE A 121 14.44 1.96 -8.40
C PHE A 121 15.66 1.98 -7.47
N SER A 122 15.43 2.24 -6.18
CA SER A 122 16.49 2.40 -5.15
C SER A 122 16.03 1.92 -3.78
N LEU A 123 14.94 1.14 -3.75
CA LEU A 123 14.32 0.61 -2.54
C LEU A 123 14.26 -0.93 -2.64
N GLU A 124 15.33 -1.55 -3.16
CA GLU A 124 15.47 -2.99 -3.32
C GLU A 124 15.36 -3.71 -1.98
N HIS A 125 15.93 -3.12 -0.91
CA HIS A 125 15.79 -3.61 0.46
C HIS A 125 14.32 -3.69 0.87
N ALA A 126 13.54 -2.65 0.58
CA ALA A 126 12.14 -2.60 0.95
C ALA A 126 11.29 -3.60 0.17
N TRP A 127 11.56 -3.76 -1.13
CA TRP A 127 10.86 -4.75 -1.94
C TRP A 127 11.17 -6.18 -1.49
N ASN A 128 12.43 -6.48 -1.14
CA ASN A 128 12.82 -7.80 -0.65
C ASN A 128 12.13 -8.19 0.67
N GLU A 129 11.94 -7.23 1.58
CA GLU A 129 11.21 -7.45 2.83
C GLU A 129 9.70 -7.68 2.60
N LEU A 130 9.10 -7.02 1.60
CA LEU A 130 7.65 -7.00 1.40
C LEU A 130 7.12 -8.06 0.42
N ARG A 131 7.91 -8.46 -0.59
CA ARG A 131 7.47 -9.34 -1.68
C ARG A 131 6.96 -10.73 -1.24
N ASN A 132 7.42 -11.20 -0.08
CA ASN A 132 7.03 -12.51 0.47
C ASN A 132 6.04 -12.38 1.64
N ASP A 133 5.62 -11.17 2.03
CA ASP A 133 4.69 -10.98 3.13
C ASP A 133 3.24 -11.09 2.65
N GLN A 134 2.56 -12.16 3.07
CA GLN A 134 1.19 -12.47 2.65
C GLN A 134 0.21 -11.31 2.89
N LYS A 135 0.30 -10.66 4.06
CA LYS A 135 -0.63 -9.57 4.44
C LYS A 135 -0.40 -8.33 3.59
N TRP A 136 0.86 -7.99 3.34
CA TRP A 136 1.18 -6.89 2.44
C TRP A 136 0.71 -7.17 1.01
N CYS A 137 0.93 -8.38 0.50
CA CYS A 137 0.49 -8.78 -0.85
C CYS A 137 -1.03 -8.61 -1.03
N GLU A 138 -1.84 -9.04 -0.06
CA GLU A 138 -3.31 -8.83 -0.08
C GLU A 138 -3.71 -7.34 -0.08
N LEU A 139 -2.98 -6.52 0.68
CA LEU A 139 -3.21 -5.06 0.72
C LEU A 139 -2.71 -4.34 -0.54
N ALA A 140 -1.70 -4.89 -1.22
CA ALA A 140 -1.18 -4.34 -2.46
C ALA A 140 -2.11 -4.63 -3.64
N THR A 141 -2.63 -5.87 -3.74
CA THR A 141 -3.54 -6.30 -4.83
C THR A 141 -4.96 -5.72 -4.69
N SER A 142 -5.45 -5.52 -3.47
CA SER A 142 -6.75 -4.86 -3.25
C SER A 142 -6.78 -3.39 -3.71
N LYS A 143 -5.63 -2.70 -3.71
CA LYS A 143 -5.49 -1.33 -4.24
C LYS A 143 -5.50 -1.28 -5.77
N THR A 144 -4.97 -2.30 -6.45
CA THR A 144 -4.97 -2.35 -7.93
C THR A 144 -6.37 -2.65 -8.49
N GLU A 145 -7.15 -3.50 -7.83
CA GLU A 145 -8.55 -3.80 -8.18
C GLU A 145 -9.47 -2.56 -8.04
N SER A 146 -9.29 -1.78 -6.97
CA SER A 146 -10.09 -0.59 -6.71
C SER A 146 -9.73 0.60 -7.62
N SER A 147 -8.47 0.71 -8.05
CA SER A 147 -8.04 1.72 -9.02
C SER A 147 -8.52 1.43 -10.45
N SER A 148 -8.80 0.16 -10.78
CA SER A 148 -9.19 -0.27 -12.13
C SER A 148 -10.64 0.11 -12.50
N LYS A 149 -11.49 0.47 -11.52
CA LYS A 149 -12.89 0.88 -11.74
C LYS A 149 -13.07 2.34 -12.24
N LYS A 150 -12.01 3.15 -12.31
CA LYS A 150 -12.14 4.58 -12.70
C LYS A 150 -11.96 4.87 -14.20
N ARG A 151 -12.00 3.85 -15.06
CA ARG A 151 -12.14 4.03 -16.52
C ARG A 151 -13.37 3.29 -17.02
N LYS A 152 -14.56 3.79 -16.65
CA LYS A 152 -15.77 3.49 -17.42
C LYS A 152 -16.16 4.76 -18.17
N LEU A 153 -15.83 4.70 -19.45
CA LEU A 153 -16.39 5.45 -20.58
C LEU A 153 -17.74 6.07 -20.24
N THR A 154 -17.81 7.40 -20.20
CA THR A 154 -19.08 8.12 -20.29
C THR A 154 -19.42 8.19 -21.77
N ASP A 155 -20.17 7.20 -22.25
CA ASP A 155 -20.92 7.32 -23.49
C ASP A 155 -22.32 7.83 -23.14
N ASP A 156 -22.63 8.96 -23.76
CA ASP A 156 -23.83 9.75 -23.64
C ASP A 156 -24.98 9.07 -24.40
N SER A 157 -26.15 8.94 -23.78
CA SER A 157 -27.45 9.14 -24.46
C SER A 157 -28.66 8.83 -23.57
N HIS A 158 -29.31 9.93 -23.17
CA HIS A 158 -30.74 10.20 -23.32
C HIS A 158 -31.83 9.24 -22.80
N SER A 159 -32.55 9.80 -21.80
CA SER A 159 -34.02 10.00 -21.80
C SER A 159 -34.94 8.86 -21.31
N GLY A 160 -35.77 9.21 -20.32
CA GLY A 160 -37.17 8.73 -20.28
C GLY A 160 -37.70 8.28 -18.92
N ALA A 161 -38.36 9.21 -18.22
CA ALA A 161 -39.52 9.08 -17.32
C ALA A 161 -40.39 7.80 -17.46
N ARG A 162 -41.26 7.33 -16.54
CA ARG A 162 -41.75 7.66 -15.18
C ARG A 162 -42.97 6.72 -14.92
N SER A 163 -43.23 6.42 -13.64
CA SER A 163 -44.53 6.05 -13.01
C SER A 163 -45.18 4.65 -13.16
N GLN A 164 -45.46 4.06 -11.97
CA GLN A 164 -46.77 3.53 -11.46
C GLN A 164 -47.40 2.29 -12.17
N VAL A 165 -48.12 1.34 -11.55
CA VAL A 165 -48.87 1.17 -10.29
C VAL A 165 -49.28 -0.32 -10.12
N ASN A 166 -49.45 -0.75 -8.85
CA ASN A 166 -50.44 -1.68 -8.24
C ASN A 166 -50.66 -3.12 -8.82
N GLU A 167 -50.46 -4.17 -8.01
CA GLU A 167 -51.47 -4.95 -7.21
C GLU A 167 -52.42 -5.76 -8.11
N CYS A 168 -52.73 -7.04 -7.94
CA CYS A 168 -52.88 -7.99 -6.82
C CYS A 168 -52.71 -9.43 -7.43
N ASP A 169 -52.49 -10.51 -6.68
CA ASP A 169 -53.58 -11.31 -6.10
C ASP A 169 -52.98 -12.49 -5.31
N ALA A 170 -53.62 -12.81 -4.20
CA ALA A 170 -53.25 -13.90 -3.29
C ALA A 170 -54.06 -15.15 -3.61
N GLY A 171 -53.37 -16.25 -3.94
CA GLY A 171 -53.97 -17.58 -4.05
C GLY A 171 -53.08 -18.62 -3.38
N VAL A 172 -53.48 -19.06 -2.20
CA VAL A 172 -52.84 -20.13 -1.42
C VAL A 172 -53.37 -21.48 -1.88
N GLU A 173 -52.51 -22.43 -2.23
CA GLU A 173 -52.74 -23.86 -1.99
C GLU A 173 -51.43 -24.65 -2.07
N GLY A 174 -51.23 -25.55 -1.10
CA GLY A 174 -49.95 -26.21 -0.85
C GLY A 174 -49.68 -27.43 -1.72
N THR A 175 -48.44 -27.89 -1.75
CA THR A 175 -47.93 -29.12 -1.07
C THR A 175 -46.55 -29.48 -1.66
N SER A 176 -45.67 -30.00 -0.80
CA SER A 176 -44.46 -30.81 -1.09
C SER A 176 -43.09 -30.10 -1.20
N ARG A 177 -42.14 -30.71 -0.47
CA ARG A 177 -40.81 -30.25 0.00
C ARG A 177 -39.65 -30.84 -0.87
N PRO A 178 -38.33 -30.59 -0.59
CA PRO A 178 -37.24 -30.40 -1.57
C PRO A 178 -36.29 -31.63 -1.69
N PRO A 179 -35.16 -31.52 -2.42
CA PRO A 179 -33.85 -31.20 -1.79
C PRO A 179 -33.06 -30.19 -2.67
N TRP A 180 -31.93 -29.58 -2.29
CA TRP A 180 -30.57 -30.16 -2.20
C TRP A 180 -29.71 -29.39 -1.17
N CYS A 181 -28.91 -30.16 -0.41
CA CYS A 181 -27.81 -29.68 0.42
C CYS A 181 -26.65 -29.14 -0.43
#